data_AF-A0AAE6SUT0-F1
#
_entry.id   AF-A0AAE6SUT0-F1
#
_cell.length_a   1.000
_cell.length_b   1.000
_cell.length_c   1.000
_cell.angle_alpha   90.00
_cell.angle_beta   90.00
_cell.angle_gamma   90.00
#
_symmetry.space_group_name_H-M   'P 1'
#
loop_
_entity.id
_entity.type
_entity.pdbx_description
1 polymer ?
#
loop_
_entity_poly.entity_id
_entity_poly.type
_entity_poly.pdbx_seq_one_letter_code
_entity_poly.pdbx_strand_id
1 'polypeptide(L)'
;MNMSNTERRITLFCAEHQLEYHQAVNRFSGNKATYFKSVQLLINDLTLYIQQTMASPNIPADFAPMLHTLKSSAATLGFTELACYARNHEIKLAHYSPTEFSQFHKILLAKLTTNKDLAIMLASLLEMELQASNSQENKPILAVNSEFIMIYDTLMEEVNHYNMNAINTFAKIANTLNLIAPQHIELLTQSINQLKFQQAENILAEIYPRILNIQQ
;
A
#
# COMPACT_ATOMS: atom_id res chain seq x y z
N MET A 1 5.52 -17.72 -18.13
CA MET A 1 4.68 -17.00 -17.14
C MET A 1 3.84 -16.00 -17.90
N ASN A 2 2.51 -16.06 -17.81
CA ASN A 2 1.63 -15.06 -18.41
C ASN A 2 1.56 -13.85 -17.47
N MET A 3 2.07 -12.70 -17.91
CA MET A 3 1.89 -11.42 -17.21
C MET A 3 0.41 -11.04 -17.19
N SER A 4 -0.09 -10.58 -16.05
CA SER A 4 -1.46 -10.05 -15.96
C SER A 4 -1.59 -8.76 -16.78
N ASN A 5 -2.80 -8.46 -17.27
CA ASN A 5 -3.05 -7.19 -17.99
C ASN A 5 -2.70 -5.95 -17.14
N THR A 6 -2.86 -6.04 -15.81
CA THR A 6 -2.51 -4.95 -14.89
C THR A 6 -1.01 -4.82 -14.69
N GLU A 7 -0.29 -5.95 -14.54
CA GLU A 7 1.18 -5.97 -14.43
C GLU A 7 1.85 -5.41 -15.70
N ARG A 8 1.28 -5.69 -16.88
CA ARG A 8 1.70 -5.08 -18.14
C ARG A 8 1.50 -3.56 -18.14
N ARG A 9 0.37 -3.07 -17.62
CA ARG A 9 0.09 -1.62 -17.51
C ARG A 9 1.08 -0.94 -16.57
N ILE A 10 1.38 -1.54 -15.41
CA ILE A 10 2.40 -1.03 -14.48
C ILE A 10 3.75 -0.95 -15.16
N THR A 11 4.17 -2.03 -15.82
CA THR A 11 5.47 -2.09 -16.52
C THR A 11 5.58 -1.01 -17.60
N LEU A 12 4.54 -0.80 -18.40
CA LEU A 12 4.50 0.24 -19.44
C LEU A 12 4.54 1.64 -18.84
N PHE A 13 3.71 1.92 -17.83
CA PHE A 13 3.71 3.20 -17.12
C PHE A 13 5.08 3.52 -16.54
N CYS A 14 5.70 2.55 -15.87
CA CYS A 14 7.03 2.73 -15.30
C CYS A 14 8.11 2.93 -16.37
N ALA A 15 8.04 2.22 -17.50
CA ALA A 15 8.97 2.43 -18.60
C ALA A 15 8.82 3.84 -19.23
N GLU A 16 7.59 4.30 -19.45
CA GLU A 16 7.28 5.64 -20.00
C GLU A 16 7.82 6.76 -19.10
N HIS A 17 7.70 6.60 -17.79
CA HIS A 17 8.15 7.58 -16.80
C HIS A 17 9.53 7.29 -16.21
N GLN A 18 10.28 6.36 -16.81
CA GLN A 18 11.65 6.00 -16.41
C GLN A 18 11.79 5.59 -14.93
N LEU A 19 10.78 4.90 -14.41
CA LEU A 19 10.77 4.33 -13.06
C LEU A 19 11.34 2.90 -13.09
N GLU A 20 12.31 2.62 -12.22
CA GLU A 20 12.95 1.30 -12.12
C GLU A 20 12.11 0.30 -11.30
N TYR A 21 10.87 0.06 -11.73
CA TYR A 21 9.88 -0.75 -10.99
C TYR A 21 10.37 -2.14 -10.61
N HIS A 22 10.86 -2.94 -11.57
CA HIS A 22 11.29 -4.31 -11.29
C HIS A 22 12.44 -4.38 -10.29
N GLN A 23 13.42 -3.47 -10.41
CA GLN A 23 14.52 -3.40 -9.45
C GLN A 23 14.02 -2.98 -8.07
N ALA A 24 13.10 -2.00 -8.01
CA ALA A 24 12.51 -1.55 -6.76
C ALA A 24 11.77 -2.70 -6.07
N VAL A 25 10.86 -3.40 -6.76
CA VAL A 25 10.13 -4.55 -6.21
C VAL A 25 11.07 -5.67 -5.74
N ASN A 26 12.17 -5.91 -6.45
CA ASN A 26 13.18 -6.88 -6.02
C ASN A 26 13.87 -6.50 -4.69
N ARG A 27 14.05 -5.21 -4.39
CA ARG A 27 14.56 -4.75 -3.07
C ARG A 27 13.58 -5.07 -1.94
N PHE A 28 12.30 -5.26 -2.26
CA PHE A 28 11.27 -5.74 -1.34
C PHE A 28 11.06 -7.27 -1.44
N SER A 29 12.04 -8.01 -1.97
CA SER A 29 11.98 -9.47 -2.14
C SER A 29 10.76 -9.94 -2.95
N GLY A 30 10.29 -9.12 -3.89
CA GLY A 30 9.09 -9.42 -4.68
C GLY A 30 7.77 -9.10 -3.97
N ASN A 31 7.78 -8.60 -2.73
CA ASN A 31 6.58 -8.29 -1.98
C ASN A 31 5.92 -6.99 -2.47
N LYS A 32 5.01 -7.13 -3.46
CA LYS A 32 4.26 -6.03 -4.07
C LYS A 32 3.39 -5.24 -3.06
N ALA A 33 2.88 -5.89 -2.01
CA ALA A 33 2.07 -5.23 -0.99
C ALA A 33 2.93 -4.29 -0.11
N THR A 34 4.12 -4.73 0.29
CA THR A 34 5.08 -3.89 1.04
C THR A 34 5.62 -2.77 0.17
N TYR A 35 5.90 -3.04 -1.11
CA TYR A 35 6.28 -2.01 -2.07
C TYR A 35 5.19 -0.93 -2.20
N PHE A 36 3.93 -1.34 -2.39
CA PHE A 36 2.78 -0.44 -2.45
C PHE A 36 2.67 0.46 -1.20
N LYS A 37 2.72 -0.13 0.01
CA LYS A 37 2.71 0.65 1.26
C LYS A 37 3.87 1.66 1.33
N SER A 38 5.04 1.28 0.82
CA SER A 38 6.21 2.16 0.79
C SER A 38 6.06 3.30 -0.22
N VAL A 39 5.42 3.06 -1.36
CA VAL A 39 5.03 4.13 -2.31
C VAL A 39 4.02 5.08 -1.67
N GLN A 40 3.06 4.59 -0.89
CA GLN A 40 2.12 5.46 -0.15
C GLN A 40 2.84 6.35 0.88
N LEU A 41 3.84 5.82 1.59
CA LEU A 41 4.66 6.61 2.49
C LEU A 41 5.44 7.71 1.73
N LEU A 42 6.00 7.39 0.56
CA LEU A 42 6.67 8.39 -0.28
C LEU A 42 5.71 9.51 -0.71
N ILE A 43 4.44 9.23 -1.03
CA ILE A 43 3.45 10.26 -1.36
C ILE A 43 3.24 11.23 -0.18
N ASN A 44 3.20 10.71 1.04
CA ASN A 44 3.08 11.52 2.25
C ASN A 44 4.33 12.39 2.46
N ASP A 45 5.52 11.80 2.33
CA ASP A 45 6.79 12.51 2.43
C ASP A 45 6.88 13.64 1.39
N LEU A 46 6.55 13.36 0.12
CA LEU A 46 6.54 14.36 -0.94
C LEU A 46 5.54 15.49 -0.67
N THR A 47 4.38 15.17 -0.07
CA THR A 47 3.41 16.20 0.35
C THR A 47 3.99 17.12 1.40
N LEU A 48 4.65 16.57 2.42
CA LEU A 48 5.32 17.35 3.45
C LEU A 48 6.47 18.19 2.87
N TYR A 49 7.26 17.61 1.97
CA TYR A 49 8.38 18.31 1.34
C TYR A 49 7.93 19.46 0.44
N ILE A 50 6.80 19.31 -0.27
CA ILE A 50 6.18 20.40 -1.04
C ILE A 50 5.77 21.53 -0.08
N GLN A 51 5.08 21.21 1.03
CA GLN A 51 4.67 22.20 2.02
C GLN A 51 5.86 22.94 2.64
N GLN A 52 6.91 22.20 3.03
CA GLN A 52 8.15 22.77 3.54
C GLN A 52 8.84 23.66 2.51
N THR A 53 8.88 23.24 1.24
CA THR A 53 9.44 24.04 0.16
C THR A 53 8.63 25.31 -0.08
N MET A 54 7.31 25.28 0.04
CA MET A 54 6.46 26.47 -0.12
C MET A 54 6.48 27.41 1.09
N ALA A 55 6.83 26.92 2.28
CA ALA A 55 6.97 27.75 3.48
C ALA A 55 8.10 28.77 3.32
N SER A 56 8.02 29.88 4.03
CA SER A 56 9.01 30.97 4.00
C SER A 56 9.27 31.47 5.42
N PRO A 57 10.49 31.93 5.76
CA PRO A 57 11.69 31.98 4.91
C PRO A 57 12.36 30.62 4.70
N ASN A 58 13.02 30.46 3.57
CA ASN A 58 13.79 29.27 3.21
C ASN A 58 15.28 29.58 3.29
N ILE A 59 16.04 28.83 4.09
CA ILE A 59 17.51 28.86 4.06
C ILE A 59 18.04 27.52 3.54
N PRO A 60 19.20 27.51 2.84
CA PRO A 60 19.76 26.28 2.27
C PRO A 60 19.89 25.13 3.27
N ALA A 61 20.29 25.41 4.52
CA ALA A 61 20.50 24.38 5.54
C ALA A 61 19.25 23.52 5.82
N ASP A 62 18.06 24.09 5.70
CA ASP A 62 16.80 23.41 6.03
C ASP A 62 16.46 22.28 5.05
N PHE A 63 17.00 22.34 3.83
CA PHE A 63 16.73 21.34 2.79
C PHE A 63 17.69 20.15 2.86
N ALA A 64 18.81 20.24 3.59
CA ALA A 64 19.79 19.14 3.62
C ALA A 64 19.19 17.83 4.17
N PRO A 65 18.46 17.82 5.31
CA PRO A 65 17.84 16.59 5.82
C PRO A 65 16.76 16.04 4.88
N MET A 66 15.98 16.92 4.25
CA MET A 66 14.97 16.54 3.26
C MET A 66 15.62 15.83 2.08
N LEU A 67 16.66 16.42 1.48
CA LEU A 67 17.36 15.84 0.34
C LEU A 67 18.06 14.52 0.70
N HIS A 68 18.59 14.40 1.92
CA HIS A 68 19.20 13.17 2.42
C HIS A 68 18.20 12.01 2.43
N THR A 69 17.02 12.24 3.01
CA THR A 69 15.95 11.25 3.09
C THR A 69 15.38 10.96 1.70
N LEU A 70 15.08 12.00 0.92
CA LEU A 70 14.52 11.89 -0.42
C LEU A 70 15.42 11.10 -1.37
N LYS A 71 16.74 11.30 -1.30
CA LYS A 71 17.71 10.51 -2.06
C LYS A 71 17.54 9.02 -1.82
N SER A 72 17.44 8.61 -0.55
CA SER A 72 17.39 7.21 -0.15
C SER A 72 16.03 6.57 -0.43
N SER A 73 14.93 7.27 -0.12
CA SER A 73 13.58 6.77 -0.38
C SER A 73 13.29 6.67 -1.88
N ALA A 74 13.61 7.71 -2.66
CA ALA A 74 13.42 7.70 -4.11
C ALA A 74 14.24 6.61 -4.79
N ALA A 75 15.51 6.43 -4.39
CA ALA A 75 16.38 5.39 -4.96
C ALA A 75 15.80 4.00 -4.69
N THR A 76 15.39 3.73 -3.44
CA THR A 76 14.82 2.44 -3.04
C THR A 76 13.56 2.11 -3.84
N LEU A 77 12.71 3.11 -4.08
CA LEU A 77 11.41 2.95 -4.72
C LEU A 77 11.44 3.01 -6.26
N GLY A 78 12.60 3.27 -6.86
CA GLY A 78 12.81 3.27 -8.30
C GLY A 78 12.60 4.62 -8.98
N PHE A 79 12.50 5.71 -8.21
CA PHE A 79 12.44 7.09 -8.70
C PHE A 79 13.87 7.63 -8.91
N THR A 80 14.61 6.98 -9.81
CA THR A 80 16.07 7.14 -9.91
C THR A 80 16.49 8.57 -10.28
N GLU A 81 15.77 9.25 -11.17
CA GLU A 81 16.05 10.65 -11.47
C GLU A 81 15.92 11.56 -10.25
N LEU A 82 14.86 11.37 -9.45
CA LEU A 82 14.62 12.15 -8.24
C LEU A 82 15.71 11.89 -7.20
N ALA A 83 16.14 10.64 -7.07
CA ALA A 83 17.24 10.26 -6.19
C ALA A 83 18.56 10.92 -6.61
N CYS A 84 18.86 10.92 -7.90
CA CYS A 84 20.04 11.59 -8.46
C CYS A 84 19.98 13.11 -8.26
N TYR A 85 18.82 13.73 -8.48
CA TYR A 85 18.61 15.15 -8.21
C TYR A 85 18.88 15.46 -6.73
N ALA A 86 18.27 14.72 -5.82
CA ALA A 86 18.44 14.92 -4.38
C ALA A 86 19.92 14.80 -3.96
N ARG A 87 20.61 13.75 -4.42
CA ARG A 87 22.04 13.53 -4.18
C ARG A 87 22.91 14.69 -4.67
N ASN A 88 22.67 15.15 -5.91
CA ASN A 88 23.49 16.19 -6.52
C ASN A 88 23.35 17.53 -5.79
N HIS A 89 22.13 17.85 -5.35
CA HIS A 89 21.85 19.09 -4.67
C HIS A 89 22.22 19.04 -3.18
N GLU A 90 22.09 17.89 -2.49
CA GLU A 90 22.52 17.71 -1.08
C GLU A 90 23.98 18.13 -0.88
N ILE A 91 24.87 17.75 -1.79
CA ILE A 91 26.32 18.05 -1.70
C ILE A 91 26.61 19.53 -1.98
N LYS A 92 25.88 20.15 -2.91
CA LYS A 92 26.15 21.51 -3.38
C LYS A 92 25.44 22.59 -2.57
N LEU A 93 24.39 22.22 -1.83
CA LEU A 93 23.47 23.13 -1.15
C LEU A 93 24.17 24.17 -0.26
N ALA A 94 25.21 23.75 0.47
CA ALA A 94 25.97 24.63 1.36
C ALA A 94 26.78 25.72 0.61
N HIS A 95 26.96 25.57 -0.70
CA HIS A 95 27.78 26.45 -1.53
C HIS A 95 26.96 27.28 -2.53
N TYR A 96 25.62 27.24 -2.46
CA TYR A 96 24.80 28.04 -3.37
C TYR A 96 24.89 29.52 -3.07
N SER A 97 25.10 30.29 -4.12
CA SER A 97 24.75 31.70 -4.15
C SER A 97 23.22 31.87 -4.00
N PRO A 98 22.73 33.06 -3.58
CA PRO A 98 21.30 33.33 -3.49
C PRO A 98 20.52 33.06 -4.80
N THR A 99 21.14 33.36 -5.95
CA THR A 99 20.54 33.12 -7.26
C THR A 99 20.41 31.63 -7.58
N GLU A 100 21.46 30.85 -7.32
CA GLU A 100 21.44 29.39 -7.49
C GLU A 100 20.43 28.73 -6.55
N PHE A 101 20.36 29.20 -5.31
CA PHE A 101 19.39 28.69 -4.35
C PHE A 101 17.95 28.98 -4.78
N SER A 102 17.66 30.18 -5.28
CA SER A 102 16.33 30.51 -5.82
C SER A 102 15.95 29.63 -7.02
N GLN A 103 16.92 29.34 -7.91
CA GLN A 103 16.69 28.44 -9.03
C GLN A 103 16.48 26.99 -8.57
N PHE A 104 17.33 26.49 -7.69
CA PHE A 104 17.20 25.17 -7.06
C PHE A 104 15.82 25.01 -6.42
N HIS A 105 15.37 26.01 -5.67
CA HIS A 105 14.10 26.01 -4.96
C HIS A 105 12.90 25.83 -5.91
N LYS A 106 12.87 26.60 -7.00
CA LYS A 106 11.84 26.49 -8.04
C LYS A 106 11.84 25.10 -8.70
N ILE A 107 13.02 24.59 -9.05
CA ILE A 107 13.15 23.29 -9.72
C ILE A 107 12.81 22.15 -8.75
N LEU A 108 13.22 22.24 -7.48
CA LEU A 108 12.89 21.28 -6.45
C LEU A 108 11.37 21.15 -6.31
N LEU A 109 10.66 22.28 -6.18
CA LEU A 109 9.20 22.27 -6.07
C LEU A 109 8.55 21.55 -7.26
N ALA A 110 8.96 21.88 -8.48
CA ALA A 110 8.46 21.20 -9.68
C ALA A 110 8.75 19.69 -9.68
N LYS A 111 9.98 19.29 -9.34
CA LYS A 111 10.36 17.87 -9.25
C LYS A 111 9.55 17.13 -8.18
N LEU A 112 9.34 17.73 -7.00
CA LEU A 112 8.54 17.13 -5.94
C LEU A 112 7.08 16.92 -6.38
N THR A 113 6.45 17.95 -6.97
CA THR A 113 5.06 17.87 -7.45
C THR A 113 4.91 16.80 -8.53
N THR A 114 5.76 16.82 -9.57
CA THR A 114 5.69 15.82 -10.64
C THR A 114 5.86 14.40 -10.12
N ASN A 115 6.82 14.16 -9.23
CA ASN A 115 7.06 12.82 -8.69
C ASN A 115 5.96 12.37 -7.73
N LYS A 116 5.28 13.30 -7.04
CA LYS A 116 4.10 12.99 -6.24
C LYS A 116 2.95 12.49 -7.12
N ASP A 117 2.68 13.17 -8.23
CA ASP A 117 1.62 12.78 -9.16
C ASP A 117 1.93 11.41 -9.80
N LEU A 118 3.18 11.17 -10.17
CA LEU A 118 3.64 9.86 -10.65
C LEU A 118 3.46 8.77 -9.58
N ALA A 119 3.84 9.04 -8.33
CA ALA A 119 3.66 8.10 -7.23
C ALA A 119 2.18 7.78 -6.96
N ILE A 120 1.28 8.77 -7.05
CA ILE A 120 -0.17 8.57 -6.91
C ILE A 120 -0.70 7.66 -8.04
N MET A 121 -0.32 7.94 -9.30
CA MET A 121 -0.73 7.11 -10.43
C MET A 121 -0.20 5.68 -10.31
N LEU A 122 1.07 5.51 -9.92
CA LEU A 122 1.67 4.20 -9.66
C LEU A 122 0.94 3.46 -8.53
N ALA A 123 0.65 4.12 -7.42
CA ALA A 123 -0.06 3.54 -6.29
C ALA A 123 -1.44 3.02 -6.70
N SER A 124 -2.19 3.77 -7.52
CA SER A 124 -3.48 3.32 -8.04
C SER A 124 -3.36 2.06 -8.92
N LEU A 125 -2.34 1.99 -9.78
CA LEU A 125 -2.09 0.81 -10.60
C LEU A 125 -1.72 -0.43 -9.75
N LEU A 126 -0.89 -0.23 -8.73
CA LEU A 126 -0.50 -1.27 -7.77
C LEU A 126 -1.69 -1.76 -6.95
N GLU A 127 -2.56 -0.86 -6.49
CA GLU A 127 -3.77 -1.19 -5.76
C GLU A 127 -4.71 -2.06 -6.61
N MET A 128 -4.92 -1.69 -7.88
CA MET A 128 -5.69 -2.52 -8.82
C MET A 128 -5.07 -3.90 -9.02
N GLU A 129 -3.73 -4.02 -9.06
CA GLU A 129 -3.05 -5.31 -9.19
C GLU A 129 -3.22 -6.18 -7.94
N LEU A 130 -3.09 -5.58 -6.76
CA LEU A 130 -3.27 -6.27 -5.48
C LEU A 130 -4.73 -6.72 -5.31
N GLN A 131 -5.70 -5.88 -5.68
CA GLN A 131 -7.11 -6.25 -5.70
C GLN A 131 -7.42 -7.32 -6.75
N ALA A 132 -6.82 -7.24 -7.95
CA ALA A 132 -6.96 -8.26 -9.00
C ALA A 132 -6.38 -9.61 -8.59
N SER A 133 -5.25 -9.61 -7.89
CA SER A 133 -4.62 -10.83 -7.36
C SER A 133 -5.50 -11.46 -6.26
N ASN A 134 -6.06 -10.63 -5.37
CA ASN A 134 -7.02 -11.08 -4.36
C ASN A 134 -8.36 -11.54 -4.97
N SER A 135 -8.74 -11.04 -6.15
CA SER A 135 -9.97 -11.46 -6.86
C SER A 135 -9.75 -12.61 -7.84
N GLN A 136 -8.51 -12.92 -8.24
CA GLN A 136 -8.17 -14.17 -8.94
C GLN A 136 -8.09 -15.38 -7.99
N GLU A 137 -7.80 -15.17 -6.70
CA GLU A 137 -8.08 -16.16 -5.64
C GLU A 137 -9.57 -16.19 -5.23
N ASN A 138 -10.39 -15.24 -5.70
CA ASN A 138 -11.82 -15.17 -5.39
C ASN A 138 -12.66 -15.02 -6.66
N LYS A 139 -12.72 -16.07 -7.48
CA LYS A 139 -14.02 -16.39 -8.07
C LYS A 139 -14.89 -16.96 -6.95
N PRO A 140 -15.97 -16.28 -6.53
CA PRO A 140 -16.89 -16.87 -5.58
C PRO A 140 -17.58 -18.01 -6.30
N ILE A 141 -17.14 -19.23 -6.06
CA ILE A 141 -18.11 -20.30 -6.01
C ILE A 141 -18.87 -20.03 -4.72
N LEU A 142 -20.16 -19.75 -4.82
CA LEU A 142 -21.10 -19.88 -3.70
C LEU A 142 -21.04 -21.34 -3.23
N ALA A 143 -20.02 -21.68 -2.46
CA ALA A 143 -19.86 -23.01 -1.93
C ALA A 143 -19.42 -22.86 -0.48
N VAL A 144 -20.40 -22.84 0.40
CA VAL A 144 -20.23 -23.36 1.76
C VAL A 144 -19.89 -24.85 1.59
N ASN A 145 -18.63 -25.13 1.29
CA ASN A 145 -18.09 -26.47 1.14
C ASN A 145 -17.36 -26.88 2.42
N SER A 146 -16.88 -28.12 2.48
CA SER A 146 -16.15 -28.65 3.64
C SER A 146 -14.91 -27.81 4.01
N GLU A 147 -14.23 -27.23 3.03
CA GLU A 147 -13.05 -26.37 3.25
C GLU A 147 -13.44 -25.05 3.93
N PHE A 148 -14.51 -24.39 3.46
CA PHE A 148 -15.03 -23.18 4.11
C PHE A 148 -15.44 -23.46 5.55
N ILE A 149 -16.12 -24.57 5.83
CA ILE A 149 -16.52 -24.96 7.19
C ILE A 149 -15.29 -25.18 8.07
N MET A 150 -14.28 -25.89 7.58
CA MET A 150 -13.04 -26.12 8.33
C MET A 150 -12.34 -24.80 8.68
N ILE A 151 -12.29 -23.84 7.74
CA ILE A 151 -11.69 -22.53 7.98
C ILE A 151 -12.56 -21.69 8.94
N TYR A 152 -13.88 -21.81 8.84
CA TYR A 152 -14.83 -21.16 9.75
C TYR A 152 -14.67 -21.67 11.19
N ASP A 153 -14.60 -22.98 11.38
CA ASP A 153 -14.38 -23.60 12.69
C ASP A 153 -13.03 -23.19 13.28
N THR A 154 -11.98 -23.16 12.44
CA THR A 154 -10.65 -22.64 12.82
C THR A 154 -10.74 -21.17 13.25
N LEU A 155 -11.47 -20.33 12.51
CA LEU A 155 -11.65 -18.93 12.87
C LEU A 155 -12.38 -18.79 14.22
N MET A 156 -13.44 -19.58 14.43
CA MET A 156 -14.21 -19.58 15.68
C MET A 156 -13.32 -19.99 16.86
N GLU A 157 -12.50 -21.04 16.70
CA GLU A 157 -11.54 -21.48 17.70
C GLU A 157 -10.49 -20.39 18.00
N GLU A 158 -9.92 -19.77 16.97
CA GLU A 158 -8.93 -18.72 17.13
C GLU A 158 -9.51 -17.49 17.83
N VAL A 159 -10.74 -17.10 17.50
CA VAL A 159 -11.46 -16.00 18.16
C VAL A 159 -11.74 -16.33 19.63
N ASN A 160 -12.21 -17.53 19.93
CA ASN A 160 -12.49 -17.98 21.31
C ASN A 160 -11.23 -18.01 22.19
N HIS A 161 -10.06 -18.26 21.59
CA HIS A 161 -8.77 -18.26 22.27
C HIS A 161 -8.02 -16.93 22.18
N TYR A 162 -8.66 -15.85 21.72
CA TYR A 162 -8.04 -14.52 21.56
C TYR A 162 -6.76 -14.55 20.70
N ASN A 163 -6.70 -15.45 19.72
CA ASN A 163 -5.55 -15.66 18.86
C ASN A 163 -5.55 -14.68 17.69
N MET A 164 -4.50 -13.86 17.57
CA MET A 164 -4.35 -12.87 16.49
C MET A 164 -4.28 -13.48 15.09
N ASN A 165 -4.02 -14.79 14.96
CA ASN A 165 -4.08 -15.46 13.66
C ASN A 165 -5.48 -15.44 13.04
N ALA A 166 -6.52 -15.17 13.84
CA ALA A 166 -7.88 -14.94 13.38
C ALA A 166 -7.98 -13.87 12.29
N ILE A 167 -7.09 -12.87 12.28
CA ILE A 167 -7.05 -11.85 11.21
C ILE A 167 -6.75 -12.50 9.86
N ASN A 168 -5.74 -13.38 9.82
CA ASN A 168 -5.33 -14.09 8.60
C ASN A 168 -6.39 -15.11 8.19
N THR A 169 -6.94 -15.84 9.16
CA THR A 169 -7.97 -16.86 8.91
C THR A 169 -9.27 -16.22 8.41
N PHE A 170 -9.68 -15.09 8.98
CA PHE A 170 -10.84 -14.32 8.51
C PHE A 170 -10.67 -13.85 7.07
N ALA A 171 -9.49 -13.33 6.71
CA ALA A 171 -9.23 -12.85 5.34
C ALA A 171 -9.48 -13.93 4.27
N LYS A 172 -9.28 -15.22 4.61
CA LYS A 172 -9.52 -16.36 3.70
C LYS A 172 -11.00 -16.60 3.39
N ILE A 173 -11.90 -16.24 4.30
CA ILE A 173 -13.34 -16.51 4.17
C ILE A 173 -14.24 -15.27 4.19
N ALA A 174 -13.67 -14.08 4.37
CA ALA A 174 -14.39 -12.82 4.48
C ALA A 174 -15.33 -12.56 3.30
N ASN A 175 -14.91 -12.91 2.08
CA ASN A 175 -15.74 -12.73 0.89
C ASN A 175 -16.97 -13.63 0.89
N THR A 176 -16.80 -14.91 1.25
CA THR A 176 -17.92 -15.85 1.38
C THR A 176 -18.86 -15.45 2.52
N LEU A 177 -18.31 -15.01 3.66
CA LEU A 177 -19.11 -14.47 4.77
C LEU A 177 -19.88 -13.21 4.39
N ASN A 178 -19.29 -12.32 3.59
CA ASN A 178 -19.98 -11.13 3.07
C ASN A 178 -21.19 -11.49 2.21
N LEU A 179 -21.10 -12.58 1.42
CA LEU A 179 -22.23 -13.05 0.63
C LEU A 179 -23.34 -13.67 1.49
N ILE A 180 -22.99 -14.35 2.58
CA ILE A 180 -23.94 -15.05 3.48
C ILE A 180 -24.63 -14.07 4.46
N ALA A 181 -23.86 -13.12 4.98
CA ALA A 181 -24.28 -12.23 6.06
C ALA A 181 -23.69 -10.81 5.86
N PRO A 182 -24.04 -10.11 4.77
CA PRO A 182 -23.46 -8.81 4.44
C PRO A 182 -23.66 -7.78 5.56
N GLN A 183 -24.80 -7.83 6.26
CA GLN A 183 -25.08 -6.90 7.35
C GLN A 183 -24.21 -7.10 8.61
N HIS A 184 -23.45 -8.20 8.70
CA HIS A 184 -22.55 -8.47 9.82
C HIS A 184 -21.07 -8.28 9.45
N ILE A 185 -20.71 -8.22 8.16
CA ILE A 185 -19.31 -8.32 7.74
C ILE A 185 -18.47 -7.11 8.13
N GLU A 186 -19.04 -5.90 8.07
CA GLU A 186 -18.32 -4.67 8.37
C GLU A 186 -17.95 -4.65 9.86
N LEU A 187 -18.93 -4.98 10.72
CA LEU A 187 -18.73 -5.07 12.15
C LEU A 187 -17.76 -6.21 12.52
N LEU A 188 -17.88 -7.37 11.88
CA LEU A 188 -16.96 -8.50 12.09
C LEU A 188 -15.52 -8.14 11.70
N THR A 189 -15.34 -7.50 10.55
CA THR A 189 -14.03 -7.03 10.07
C THR A 189 -13.41 -6.05 11.05
N GLN A 190 -14.20 -5.09 11.55
CA GLN A 190 -13.74 -4.14 12.56
C GLN A 190 -13.39 -4.82 13.88
N SER A 191 -14.23 -5.74 14.36
CA SER A 191 -14.00 -6.46 15.62
C SER A 191 -12.74 -7.33 15.56
N ILE A 192 -12.50 -8.04 14.46
CA ILE A 192 -11.30 -8.88 14.27
C ILE A 192 -10.03 -8.02 14.15
N ASN A 193 -10.06 -6.96 13.34
CA ASN A 193 -8.89 -6.09 13.16
C ASN A 193 -8.54 -5.26 14.42
N GLN A 194 -9.54 -4.96 15.26
CA GLN A 194 -9.35 -4.26 16.54
C GLN A 194 -9.15 -5.20 17.73
N LEU A 195 -8.99 -6.52 17.49
CA LEU A 195 -8.81 -7.55 18.53
C LEU A 195 -9.94 -7.59 19.57
N LYS A 196 -11.14 -7.14 19.20
CA LYS A 196 -12.37 -7.23 20.01
C LYS A 196 -12.96 -8.63 19.86
N PHE A 197 -12.23 -9.64 20.30
CA PHE A 197 -12.55 -11.06 20.07
C PHE A 197 -13.91 -11.48 20.63
N GLN A 198 -14.29 -11.00 21.81
CA GLN A 198 -15.62 -11.28 22.37
C GLN A 198 -16.76 -10.75 21.48
N GLN A 199 -16.56 -9.60 20.82
CA GLN A 199 -17.53 -9.06 19.89
C GLN A 199 -17.54 -9.86 18.58
N ALA A 200 -16.37 -10.25 18.09
CA ALA A 200 -16.24 -11.11 16.90
C ALA A 200 -16.89 -12.48 17.11
N GLU A 201 -16.73 -13.08 18.30
CA GLU A 201 -17.35 -14.36 18.68
C GLU A 201 -18.87 -14.30 18.58
N ASN A 202 -19.48 -13.27 19.19
CA ASN A 202 -20.93 -13.08 19.14
C ASN A 202 -21.44 -12.95 17.69
N ILE A 203 -20.72 -12.19 16.86
CA ILE A 203 -21.10 -11.99 15.46
C ILE A 203 -20.95 -13.30 14.66
N LEU A 204 -19.89 -14.07 14.87
CA LEU A 204 -19.73 -15.38 14.24
C LEU A 204 -20.86 -16.33 14.69
N ALA A 205 -21.19 -16.38 15.99
CA ALA A 205 -22.29 -17.19 16.48
C ALA A 205 -23.65 -16.83 15.83
N GLU A 206 -23.89 -15.55 15.53
CA GLU A 206 -25.08 -15.09 14.81
C GLU A 206 -25.09 -15.46 13.31
N ILE A 207 -23.92 -15.59 12.69
CA ILE A 207 -23.78 -15.98 11.28
C ILE A 207 -23.94 -17.49 11.10
N TYR A 208 -23.51 -18.30 12.08
CA TYR A 208 -23.45 -19.76 11.98
C TYR A 208 -24.77 -20.45 11.54
N PRO A 209 -25.97 -20.07 12.04
CA PRO A 209 -27.22 -20.67 11.57
C PRO A 209 -27.48 -20.47 10.07
N ARG A 210 -27.00 -19.36 9.50
CA ARG A 210 -27.14 -19.07 8.06
C ARG A 210 -26.24 -19.97 7.22
N ILE A 211 -25.06 -20.29 7.73
CA ILE A 211 -24.12 -21.22 7.10
C ILE A 211 -24.75 -22.62 7.03
N LEU A 212 -25.34 -23.10 8.13
CA LEU A 212 -26.00 -24.41 8.18
C LEU A 212 -27.18 -24.52 7.22
N ASN A 213 -27.98 -23.46 7.07
CA ASN A 213 -29.12 -23.44 6.15
C ASN A 213 -28.72 -23.51 4.66
N ILE A 214 -27.46 -23.18 4.32
CA ILE A 214 -26.95 -23.26 2.94
C ILE A 214 -26.43 -24.68 2.62
N GLN A 215 -26.19 -25.52 3.62
CA GLN A 215 -25.75 -26.91 3.45
C GLN A 215 -26.90 -27.90 3.20
N GLN A 216 -28.15 -27.48 3.40
CA GLN A 216 -29.37 -28.28 3.18
C GLN A 216 -29.95 -28.01 1.79
#